data_AF-A0A2F0AK71-F1
#
_entry.id   AF-A0A2F0AK71-F1
#
_cell.length_a   1.000
_cell.length_b   1.000
_cell.length_c   1.000
_cell.angle_alpha   90.00
_cell.angle_beta   90.00
_cell.angle_gamma   90.00
#
_symmetry.space_group_name_H-M   'P 1'
#
loop_
_entity.id
_entity.type
_entity.pdbx_description
1 polymer ?
#
loop_
_entity_poly.entity_id
_entity_poly.type
_entity_poly.pdbx_seq_one_letter_code
_entity_poly.pdbx_strand_id
1 'polypeptide(L)' 'MNNKDKISFEDALRDLEEIVDNLNNDELDLEKAISAYEKGMELKKICEQRLEEAKLRIENIKDENETNLKN' A
#
# COMPACT_ATOMS: atom_id res chain seq x y z
N MET A 1 -1.99 5.31 -23.62
CA MET A 1 -2.25 4.56 -22.37
C MET A 1 -1.40 5.21 -21.30
N ASN A 2 -2.00 6.05 -20.45
CA ASN A 2 -1.25 6.90 -19.52
C ASN A 2 -0.87 6.10 -18.28
N ASN A 3 0.43 5.87 -18.12
CA ASN A 3 1.06 5.20 -16.99
C ASN A 3 1.18 6.14 -15.77
N LYS A 4 0.18 7.02 -15.55
CA LYS A 4 0.22 8.13 -14.57
C LYS A 4 -0.47 7.82 -13.24
N ASP A 5 -1.20 6.70 -13.12
CA ASP A 5 -2.19 6.54 -12.04
C ASP A 5 -1.94 5.34 -11.11
N LYS A 6 -0.69 4.86 -10.99
CA LYS A 6 -0.34 3.84 -10.01
C LYS A 6 0.72 4.38 -9.05
N ILE A 7 0.26 4.84 -7.89
CA ILE A 7 1.13 5.18 -6.75
C ILE A 7 2.00 3.96 -6.39
N SER A 8 3.25 4.24 -6.02
CA SER A 8 4.19 3.22 -5.54
C SER A 8 3.81 2.77 -4.12
N PHE A 9 4.41 1.67 -3.63
CA PHE A 9 4.20 1.27 -2.25
C PHE A 9 4.79 2.31 -1.28
N GLU A 10 5.99 2.80 -1.59
CA GLU A 10 6.72 3.75 -0.78
C GLU A 10 6.00 5.10 -0.68
N ASP A 11 5.46 5.59 -1.80
CA ASP A 11 4.66 6.82 -1.79
C ASP A 11 3.35 6.63 -1.04
N ALA A 12 2.65 5.50 -1.24
CA ALA A 12 1.40 5.22 -0.53
C ALA A 12 1.61 5.08 0.99
N LEU A 13 2.74 4.47 1.40
CA LEU A 13 3.10 4.35 2.80
C LEU A 13 3.43 5.70 3.41
N ARG A 14 4.23 6.52 2.73
CA ARG A 14 4.57 7.88 3.20
C ARG A 14 3.31 8.73 3.38
N ASP A 15 2.43 8.74 2.40
CA ASP A 15 1.19 9.52 2.46
C ASP A 15 0.26 9.00 3.57
N LEU A 16 0.27 7.69 3.84
CA LEU A 16 -0.49 7.08 4.94
C LEU A 16 0.07 7.49 6.31
N GLU A 17 1.39 7.51 6.47
CA GLU A 17 2.06 7.99 7.68
C GLU A 17 1.72 9.45 7.96
N GLU A 18 1.74 10.31 6.94
CA GLU A 18 1.34 11.72 7.08
C GLU A 18 -0.13 11.87 7.50
N ILE A 19 -1.04 11.02 6.97
CA ILE A 19 -2.44 11.02 7.40
C ILE A 19 -2.57 10.61 8.87
N VAL A 20 -1.83 9.59 9.31
CA VAL A 20 -1.85 9.15 10.72
C VAL A 20 -1.36 10.27 11.63
N ASP A 21 -0.29 10.96 11.24
CA ASP A 21 0.24 12.11 12.00
C ASP A 21 -0.79 13.24 12.07
N ASN A 22 -1.48 13.54 10.97
CA ASN A 22 -2.54 14.55 10.95
C ASN A 22 -3.76 14.17 11.80
N LEU A 23 -4.15 12.88 11.82
CA LEU A 23 -5.25 12.38 12.66
C LEU A 23 -4.93 12.44 14.16
N ASN A 24 -3.65 12.42 14.53
CA ASN A 24 -3.21 12.57 15.91
C ASN A 24 -3.13 14.04 16.38
N ASN A 25 -3.41 15.00 15.49
CA ASN A 25 -3.42 16.41 15.83
C ASN A 25 -4.79 16.83 16.41
N ASP A 26 -4.79 17.32 17.65
CA ASP A 26 -5.99 17.76 18.38
C ASP A 26 -6.71 18.96 17.73
N GLU A 27 -6.09 19.64 16.75
CA GLU A 27 -6.67 20.78 16.02
C GLU A 27 -7.49 20.37 14.78
N LEU A 28 -7.60 19.08 14.47
CA LEU A 28 -8.32 18.59 13.29
C LEU A 28 -9.84 18.63 13.52
N ASP A 29 -10.57 19.36 12.68
CA ASP A 29 -12.03 19.36 12.71
C ASP A 29 -12.62 18.01 12.22
N LEU A 30 -13.89 17.75 12.58
CA LEU A 30 -14.55 16.47 12.32
C LEU A 30 -14.63 16.11 10.83
N GLU A 31 -14.90 17.08 9.96
CA GLU A 31 -15.01 16.84 8.52
C GLU A 31 -13.65 16.47 7.91
N LYS A 32 -12.58 17.15 8.34
CA LYS A 32 -11.21 16.80 7.95
C LYS A 32 -10.79 15.45 8.51
N ALA A 33 -11.16 15.13 9.74
CA ALA A 33 -10.87 13.83 10.34
C ALA A 33 -11.50 12.68 9.56
N ILE A 34 -12.77 12.82 9.17
CA ILE A 34 -13.47 11.84 8.32
C ILE A 34 -12.77 11.71 6.97
N SER A 35 -12.47 12.84 6.32
CA SER A 35 -11.80 12.84 5.01
C SER A 35 -10.40 12.20 5.06
N ALA A 36 -9.62 12.51 6.10
CA ALA A 36 -8.30 11.93 6.33
C ALA A 36 -8.40 10.42 6.57
N TYR A 37 -9.38 9.98 7.36
CA TYR A 37 -9.63 8.55 7.60
C TYR A 37 -9.98 7.79 6.32
N GLU A 38 -10.91 8.32 5.51
CA GLU A 38 -11.29 7.72 4.23
C GLU A 38 -10.07 7.58 3.30
N LYS A 39 -9.25 8.63 3.20
CA LYS A 39 -8.04 8.60 2.40
C LYS A 39 -7.01 7.60 2.94
N GLY A 40 -6.84 7.54 4.26
CA GLY A 40 -5.97 6.56 4.91
C GLY A 40 -6.40 5.12 4.62
N MET A 41 -7.70 4.84 4.60
CA MET A 41 -8.23 3.52 4.25
C MET A 41 -7.95 3.14 2.78
N GLU A 42 -8.01 4.10 1.86
CA GLU A 42 -7.64 3.89 0.45
C GLU A 42 -6.15 3.56 0.32
N LEU A 43 -5.27 4.34 0.95
CA LEU A 43 -3.83 4.11 0.92
C LEU A 43 -3.44 2.79 1.56
N LYS A 44 -4.04 2.44 2.70
CA LYS A 44 -3.86 1.13 3.35
C LYS A 44 -4.17 -0.01 2.39
N LYS A 45 -5.29 0.06 1.68
CA LYS A 45 -5.69 -0.97 0.71
C LYS A 45 -4.67 -1.09 -0.43
N ILE A 46 -4.12 0.03 -0.89
CA ILE A 46 -3.06 0.03 -1.91
C ILE A 46 -1.80 -0.65 -1.36
N CYS A 47 -1.36 -0.30 -0.15
CA CYS A 47 -0.21 -0.94 0.49
C CYS A 47 -0.39 -2.45 0.61
N GLU A 48 -1.56 -2.91 1.08
CA GLU A 48 -1.90 -4.33 1.19
C GLU A 48 -1.84 -5.04 -0.17
N GLN A 49 -2.40 -4.45 -1.21
CA GLN A 49 -2.36 -5.00 -2.57
C GLN A 49 -0.92 -5.13 -3.09
N ARG A 50 -0.07 -4.12 -2.87
CA ARG A 50 1.33 -4.16 -3.31
C ARG A 50 2.14 -5.23 -2.58
N LEU A 51 1.92 -5.38 -1.28
CA LEU A 51 2.58 -6.43 -0.50
C LEU A 51 2.14 -7.81 -0.96
N GLU A 52 0.85 -7.99 -1.29
CA GLU A 52 0.35 -9.26 -1.81
C GLU A 52 0.94 -9.58 -3.19
N GLU A 53 0.96 -8.62 -4.12
CA GLU A 53 1.62 -8.75 -5.42
C GLU A 53 3.09 -9.16 -5.28
N ALA A 54 3.80 -8.55 -4.31
CA ALA A 54 5.20 -8.87 -4.04
C ALA A 54 5.38 -10.29 -3.46
N LYS A 55 4.52 -10.72 -2.54
CA LYS A 55 4.55 -12.08 -1.97
C LYS A 55 4.33 -13.14 -3.04
N LEU A 56 3.28 -12.99 -3.84
CA LEU A 56 2.96 -13.92 -4.93
C LEU A 56 4.13 -14.05 -5.91
N ARG A 57 4.81 -12.94 -6.22
CA ARG A 57 5.99 -12.96 -7.08
C ARG A 57 7.15 -13.75 -6.45
N ILE A 58 7.38 -13.61 -5.14
CA ILE A 58 8.41 -14.37 -4.43
C ILE A 58 8.07 -15.86 -4.39
N GLU A 59 6.80 -16.21 -4.15
CA GLU A 59 6.32 -17.60 -4.13
C GLU A 59 6.50 -18.26 -5.50
N ASN A 60 6.09 -17.61 -6.58
CA ASN A 60 6.27 -18.13 -7.94
C ASN A 60 7.76 -18.39 -8.26
N ILE A 61 8.66 -17.49 -7.86
CA ILE A 61 10.11 -17.69 -8.05
C ILE A 61 10.62 -18.91 -7.27
N LYS A 62 10.10 -19.16 -6.05
CA LYS A 62 10.49 -20.34 -5.26
C LYS A 62 10.02 -21.63 -5.93
N ASP A 63 8.77 -21.67 -6.39
CA ASP A 63 8.17 -22.85 -7.03
C ASP A 63 8.89 -23.21 -8.35
N GLU A 64 9.26 -22.21 -9.15
CA GLU A 64 10.05 -22.40 -10.37
C GLU A 64 11.44 -23.00 -10.06
N ASN A 65 12.11 -22.52 -9.02
CA ASN A 65 13.42 -23.03 -8.62
C ASN A 65 13.34 -24.47 -8.10
N GLU A 66 12.31 -24.81 -7.32
CA GLU A 66 12.10 -26.19 -6.85
C GLU A 66 11.79 -27.17 -7.98
N THR A 67 11.07 -26.72 -9.02
CA THR A 67 10.76 -27.55 -10.20
C THR A 67 12.03 -27.84 -11.01
N ASN A 68 12.94 -26.88 -11.13
CA ASN A 68 14.20 -27.04 -11.86
C ASN A 68 15.24 -27.94 -11.14
N LEU A 69 15.12 -28.15 -9.83
CA LEU A 69 16.00 -29.04 -9.05
C LEU A 69 15.54 -30.52 -9.08
N LYS A 70 14.30 -30.78 -9.49
CA LYS A 70 13.71 -32.13 -9.53
C LYS A 70 13.75 -32.79 -10.92
N ASN A 71 14.23 -32.06 -11.94
CA ASN A 71 14.42 -32.54 -13.32
C ASN A 71 15.91 -32.78 -13.60
#